data_AF-A0A7J5E5Q6-F1
#
_entry.id   AF-A0A7J5E5Q6-F1
#
_cell.length_a   1.000
_cell.length_b   1.000
_cell.length_c   1.000
_cell.angle_alpha   90.00
_cell.angle_beta   90.00
_cell.angle_gamma   90.00
#
_symmetry.space_group_name_H-M   'P 1'
#
loop_
_entity.id
_entity.type
_entity.pdbx_description
1 polymer ?
#
loop_
_entity_poly.entity_id
_entity_poly.type
_entity_poly.pdbx_seq_one_letter_code
_entity_poly.pdbx_strand_id
1 'polypeptide(L)'
;KEGFHIINGEPQKDERGKYNRIINFEYNYSYPSFRTDINSAAGKWLQKIIFNTGKTEPVIIRQTGGSVPIAHFINGLKINAVILPTVNHDNNQHSPNENLRMGNYFEGIKTMLNLFTTPFQK
;
A
#
# COMPACT_ATOMS: atom_id res chain seq x y z
N LYS A 1 -18.32 29.51 -13.46
CA LYS A 1 -18.44 29.57 -11.98
C LYS A 1 -19.84 29.09 -11.62
N GLU A 2 -19.97 27.89 -11.04
CA GLU A 2 -21.24 27.14 -10.80
C GLU A 2 -22.16 27.71 -9.69
N GLY A 3 -21.93 28.95 -9.23
CA GLY A 3 -22.79 29.63 -8.25
C GLY A 3 -22.69 29.14 -6.79
N PHE A 4 -21.65 28.38 -6.43
CA PHE A 4 -21.40 27.96 -5.04
C PHE A 4 -20.65 29.03 -4.24
N HIS A 5 -21.08 29.22 -2.99
CA HIS A 5 -20.36 29.96 -1.96
C HIS A 5 -19.51 28.98 -1.15
N ILE A 6 -18.19 29.16 -1.14
CA ILE A 6 -17.25 28.27 -0.46
C ILE A 6 -16.99 28.84 0.94
N ILE A 7 -17.21 28.02 1.96
CA ILE A 7 -16.96 28.35 3.37
C ILE A 7 -15.97 27.36 3.99
N ASN A 8 -15.46 27.68 5.18
CA ASN A 8 -14.59 26.81 5.94
C ASN A 8 -15.25 26.50 7.30
N GLY A 9 -15.78 25.30 7.45
CA GLY A 9 -16.55 24.85 8.61
C GLY A 9 -18.07 24.91 8.41
N GLU A 10 -18.80 24.88 9.52
CA GLU A 10 -20.26 24.87 9.56
C GLU A 10 -20.86 26.21 9.09
N PRO A 11 -21.85 26.21 8.17
CA PRO A 11 -22.46 27.44 7.69
C PRO A 11 -23.24 28.16 8.78
N GLN A 12 -22.96 29.45 8.93
CA GLN A 12 -23.66 30.35 9.84
C GLN A 12 -25.08 30.66 9.33
N LYS A 13 -25.95 31.11 10.25
CA LYS A 13 -27.38 31.29 9.98
C LYS A 13 -27.65 32.36 8.90
N ASP A 14 -26.86 33.41 8.87
CA ASP A 14 -26.90 34.48 7.88
C ASP A 14 -26.41 34.02 6.50
N GLU A 15 -25.36 33.19 6.46
CA GLU A 15 -24.86 32.58 5.22
C GLU A 15 -25.92 31.69 4.57
N ARG A 16 -26.61 30.86 5.38
CA ARG A 16 -27.74 30.02 4.94
C ARG A 16 -28.90 30.84 4.37
N GLY A 17 -29.09 32.08 4.84
CA GLY A 17 -30.13 32.98 4.33
C GLY A 17 -29.71 33.75 3.07
N LYS A 18 -28.41 33.90 2.83
CA LYS A 18 -27.86 34.75 1.75
C LYS A 18 -27.46 33.96 0.50
N TYR A 19 -27.02 32.72 0.67
CA TYR A 19 -26.45 31.92 -0.42
C TYR A 19 -27.27 30.65 -0.66
N ASN A 20 -27.76 30.48 -1.89
CA ASN A 20 -28.57 29.32 -2.27
C ASN A 20 -27.77 28.00 -2.36
N ARG A 21 -26.45 28.09 -2.49
CA ARG A 21 -25.54 26.94 -2.63
C ARG A 21 -24.28 27.21 -1.81
N ILE A 22 -24.09 26.46 -0.75
CA ILE A 22 -22.92 26.58 0.14
C ILE A 22 -22.15 25.25 0.12
N ILE A 23 -20.83 25.30 0.07
CA ILE A 23 -19.96 24.13 0.15
C ILE A 23 -18.85 24.38 1.18
N ASN A 24 -18.64 23.40 2.05
CA ASN A 24 -17.47 23.27 2.92
C ASN A 24 -16.68 22.04 2.47
N PHE A 25 -15.35 22.10 2.53
CA PHE A 25 -14.49 20.97 2.22
C PHE A 25 -13.59 20.66 3.41
N GLU A 26 -13.76 19.47 3.97
CA GLU A 26 -12.92 18.96 5.05
C GLU A 26 -12.07 17.81 4.53
N TYR A 27 -10.81 17.79 4.96
CA TYR A 27 -9.88 16.73 4.64
C TYR A 27 -8.98 16.47 5.83
N ASN A 28 -8.52 15.22 5.95
CA ASN A 28 -7.50 14.85 6.91
C ASN A 28 -6.38 14.13 6.16
N TYR A 29 -5.13 14.50 6.47
CA TYR A 29 -3.98 13.78 5.97
C TYR A 29 -3.69 12.59 6.88
N SER A 30 -3.71 11.38 6.33
CA SER A 30 -3.45 10.17 7.12
C SER A 30 -1.94 9.90 7.21
N TYR A 31 -1.30 9.46 6.13
CA TYR A 31 0.14 9.20 6.08
C TYR A 31 0.65 9.24 4.63
N PRO A 32 1.95 9.52 4.42
CA PRO A 32 2.54 9.51 3.08
C PRO A 32 2.65 8.09 2.53
N SER A 33 2.81 7.99 1.21
CA SER A 33 3.32 6.77 0.59
C SER A 33 4.82 6.60 0.88
N PHE A 34 5.33 5.38 0.74
CA PHE A 34 6.76 5.12 0.65
C PHE A 34 7.09 4.51 -0.71
N ARG A 35 8.34 4.63 -1.12
CA ARG A 35 8.84 4.04 -2.36
C ARG A 35 10.26 3.56 -2.17
N THR A 36 10.53 2.39 -2.71
CA THR A 36 11.87 1.80 -2.77
C THR A 36 12.26 1.64 -4.24
N ASP A 37 13.52 1.89 -4.59
CA ASP A 37 14.02 1.61 -5.93
C ASP A 37 13.92 0.10 -6.20
N ILE A 38 13.34 -0.28 -7.35
CA ILE A 38 13.22 -1.68 -7.78
C ILE A 38 14.59 -2.35 -7.94
N ASN A 39 15.63 -1.57 -8.23
CA ASN A 39 17.00 -2.01 -8.38
C ASN A 39 17.82 -1.94 -7.09
N SER A 40 17.19 -1.59 -5.96
CA SER A 40 17.83 -1.63 -4.64
C SER A 40 18.37 -3.03 -4.31
N ALA A 41 19.36 -3.09 -3.41
CA ALA A 41 19.89 -4.36 -2.91
C ALA A 41 18.77 -5.27 -2.35
N ALA A 42 17.83 -4.69 -1.59
CA ALA A 42 16.65 -5.39 -1.08
C ALA A 42 15.75 -5.95 -2.19
N GLY A 43 15.48 -5.16 -3.23
CA GLY A 43 14.67 -5.58 -4.38
C GLY A 43 15.32 -6.74 -5.14
N LYS A 44 16.61 -6.62 -5.49
CA LYS A 44 17.35 -7.67 -6.21
C LYS A 44 17.49 -8.95 -5.38
N TRP A 45 17.77 -8.82 -4.10
CA TRP A 45 17.88 -9.94 -3.17
C TRP A 45 16.56 -10.72 -3.06
N LEU A 46 15.44 -10.01 -2.87
CA LEU A 46 14.12 -10.64 -2.79
C LEU A 46 13.74 -11.33 -4.11
N GLN A 47 13.99 -10.68 -5.26
CA GLN A 47 13.72 -11.28 -6.57
C GLN A 47 14.45 -12.61 -6.75
N LYS A 48 15.73 -12.68 -6.35
CA LYS A 48 16.53 -13.90 -6.39
C LYS A 48 15.97 -15.00 -5.49
N ILE A 49 15.48 -14.66 -4.30
CA ILE A 49 14.84 -15.62 -3.38
C ILE A 49 13.57 -16.20 -3.98
N ILE A 50 12.70 -15.36 -4.54
CA ILE A 50 11.44 -15.79 -5.15
C ILE A 50 11.74 -16.70 -6.35
N PHE A 51 12.64 -16.27 -7.24
CA PHE A 51 13.09 -17.08 -8.37
C PHE A 51 13.66 -18.42 -7.90
N ASN A 52 14.49 -18.44 -6.86
CA ASN A 52 15.06 -19.69 -6.36
C ASN A 52 14.04 -20.63 -5.72
N THR A 53 12.98 -20.08 -5.14
CA THR A 53 11.90 -20.85 -4.47
C THR A 53 10.98 -21.51 -5.48
N GLY A 54 10.54 -20.78 -6.52
CA GLY A 54 9.50 -21.23 -7.47
C GLY A 54 9.98 -21.42 -8.91
N LYS A 55 11.25 -21.15 -9.20
CA LYS A 55 11.85 -21.20 -10.56
C LYS A 55 11.10 -20.37 -11.61
N THR A 56 10.43 -19.32 -11.14
CA THR A 56 9.62 -18.40 -11.95
C THR A 56 10.01 -16.98 -11.61
N GLU A 57 10.16 -16.14 -12.63
CA GLU A 57 10.46 -14.72 -12.45
C GLU A 57 9.29 -14.01 -11.73
N PRO A 58 9.55 -13.27 -10.64
CA PRO A 58 8.49 -12.55 -9.94
C PRO A 58 7.98 -11.36 -10.76
N VAL A 59 6.68 -11.10 -10.66
CA VAL A 59 6.11 -9.84 -11.16
C VAL A 59 6.48 -8.71 -10.22
N ILE A 60 7.17 -7.70 -10.75
CA ILE A 60 7.59 -6.51 -9.98
C ILE A 60 6.50 -5.44 -10.08
N ILE A 61 5.80 -5.21 -8.97
CA ILE A 61 4.77 -4.18 -8.87
C ILE A 61 5.38 -2.92 -8.28
N ARG A 62 5.37 -1.81 -9.05
CA ARG A 62 5.96 -0.53 -8.63
C ARG A 62 5.12 0.23 -7.62
N GLN A 63 3.79 0.08 -7.68
CA GLN A 63 2.82 0.79 -6.86
C GLN A 63 1.61 -0.12 -6.64
N THR A 64 1.11 -0.16 -5.40
CA THR A 64 -0.13 -0.85 -5.04
C THR A 64 -1.19 0.20 -4.66
N GLY A 65 -2.47 -0.14 -4.80
CA GLY A 65 -3.58 0.74 -4.42
C GLY A 65 -3.89 0.72 -2.92
N GLY A 66 -3.38 -0.28 -2.18
CA GLY A 66 -3.55 -0.39 -0.74
C GLY A 66 -2.62 0.54 0.03
N SER A 67 -3.08 1.00 1.20
CA SER A 67 -2.28 1.83 2.09
C SER A 67 -1.93 1.06 3.35
N VAL A 68 -0.64 1.09 3.74
CA VAL A 68 -0.14 0.50 4.99
C VAL A 68 0.54 1.62 5.78
N PRO A 69 0.17 1.86 7.05
CA PRO A 69 0.64 3.00 7.84
C PRO A 69 2.09 2.81 8.36
N ILE A 70 2.99 2.33 7.51
CA ILE A 70 4.40 2.04 7.85
C ILE A 70 5.38 3.07 7.27
N ALA A 71 4.91 3.92 6.36
CA ALA A 71 5.75 4.92 5.69
C ALA A 71 6.47 5.86 6.66
N HIS A 72 5.87 6.17 7.82
CA HIS A 72 6.51 6.97 8.86
C HIS A 72 7.82 6.33 9.37
N PHE A 73 7.83 5.02 9.59
CA PHE A 73 9.03 4.31 10.03
C PHE A 73 10.07 4.22 8.92
N ILE A 74 9.65 3.90 7.70
CA ILE A 74 10.55 3.75 6.55
C ILE A 74 11.27 5.06 6.25
N ASN A 75 10.49 6.14 6.12
CA ASN A 75 11.02 7.47 5.80
C ASN A 75 11.80 8.05 6.99
N GLY A 76 11.32 7.86 8.22
CA GLY A 76 11.97 8.35 9.44
C GLY A 76 13.32 7.66 9.71
N LEU A 77 13.40 6.34 9.52
CA LEU A 77 14.62 5.57 9.71
C LEU A 77 15.53 5.54 8.47
N LYS A 78 15.07 6.08 7.34
CA LYS A 78 15.78 6.07 6.04
C LYS A 78 16.21 4.66 5.60
N ILE A 79 15.31 3.69 5.80
CA ILE A 79 15.52 2.30 5.40
C ILE A 79 14.79 1.98 4.10
N ASN A 80 15.28 0.99 3.34
CA ASN A 80 14.54 0.42 2.22
C ASN A 80 13.53 -0.62 2.74
N ALA A 81 12.34 -0.65 2.15
CA ALA A 81 11.31 -1.65 2.46
C ALA A 81 10.74 -2.27 1.18
N VAL A 82 10.35 -3.53 1.27
CA VAL A 82 9.71 -4.28 0.18
C VAL A 82 8.43 -4.91 0.70
N ILE A 83 7.41 -5.01 -0.16
CA ILE A 83 6.17 -5.74 0.13
C ILE A 83 6.25 -7.06 -0.63
N LEU A 84 6.06 -8.16 0.09
CA LEU A 84 5.97 -9.51 -0.46
C LEU A 84 4.54 -10.04 -0.24
N PRO A 85 3.66 -10.01 -1.26
CA PRO A 85 2.34 -10.61 -1.15
C PRO A 85 2.44 -12.13 -1.11
N THR A 86 1.71 -12.78 -0.19
CA THR A 86 1.64 -14.25 -0.06
C THR A 86 0.26 -14.81 -0.38
N VAL A 87 -0.68 -13.95 -0.79
CA VAL A 87 -2.08 -14.27 -1.07
C VAL A 87 -2.33 -14.25 -2.58
N ASN A 88 -3.43 -14.86 -3.03
CA ASN A 88 -3.88 -14.74 -4.42
C ASN A 88 -4.42 -13.33 -4.71
N HIS A 89 -4.41 -12.93 -5.98
CA HIS A 89 -4.81 -11.58 -6.40
C HIS A 89 -6.31 -11.31 -6.16
N ASP A 90 -7.14 -12.35 -6.24
CA ASP A 90 -8.59 -12.37 -6.07
C ASP A 90 -9.01 -12.83 -4.66
N ASN A 91 -8.18 -12.57 -3.65
CA ASN A 91 -8.44 -12.99 -2.28
C ASN A 91 -9.64 -12.26 -1.61
N ASN A 92 -10.18 -11.18 -2.21
CA ASN A 92 -11.29 -10.37 -1.68
C ASN A 92 -11.03 -9.74 -0.30
N GLN A 93 -9.82 -9.26 -0.02
CA GLN A 93 -9.48 -8.61 1.24
C GLN A 93 -10.51 -7.53 1.60
N HIS A 94 -11.03 -7.56 2.84
CA HIS A 94 -12.07 -6.64 3.34
C HIS A 94 -13.43 -6.78 2.64
N SER A 95 -13.72 -7.89 1.98
CA SER A 95 -14.99 -8.15 1.30
C SER A 95 -15.53 -9.55 1.62
N PRO A 96 -16.83 -9.84 1.39
CA PRO A 96 -17.36 -11.18 1.54
C PRO A 96 -16.61 -12.19 0.67
N ASN A 97 -16.56 -13.45 1.14
CA ASN A 97 -15.80 -14.54 0.50
C ASN A 97 -14.31 -14.22 0.35
N GLU A 98 -13.74 -13.56 1.37
CA GLU A 98 -12.28 -13.48 1.53
C GLU A 98 -11.70 -14.90 1.56
N ASN A 99 -10.66 -15.15 0.76
CA ASN A 99 -10.14 -16.49 0.53
C ASN A 99 -8.63 -16.50 0.38
N LEU A 100 -8.05 -17.67 0.63
CA LEU A 100 -6.64 -17.94 0.37
C LEU A 100 -6.51 -19.29 -0.33
N ARG A 101 -5.92 -19.31 -1.52
CA ARG A 101 -5.55 -20.56 -2.18
C ARG A 101 -4.52 -21.31 -1.34
N MET A 102 -4.78 -22.58 -1.03
CA MET A 102 -3.86 -23.41 -0.23
C MET A 102 -2.45 -23.51 -0.85
N GLY A 103 -2.35 -23.54 -2.18
CA GLY A 103 -1.06 -23.45 -2.88
C GLY A 103 -0.26 -22.21 -2.48
N ASN A 104 -0.89 -21.03 -2.52
CA ASN A 104 -0.28 -19.77 -2.10
C ASN A 104 0.10 -19.78 -0.61
N TYR A 105 -0.71 -20.41 0.25
CA TYR A 105 -0.36 -20.56 1.66
C TYR A 105 0.96 -21.33 1.84
N PHE A 106 1.09 -22.52 1.24
CA PHE A 106 2.30 -23.34 1.35
C PHE A 106 3.50 -22.73 0.62
N GLU A 107 3.32 -22.15 -0.55
CA GLU A 107 4.37 -21.43 -1.28
C GLU A 107 4.82 -20.18 -0.52
N GLY A 108 3.90 -19.47 0.13
CA GLY A 108 4.18 -18.36 1.02
C GLY A 108 5.08 -18.78 2.18
N ILE A 109 4.75 -19.88 2.86
CA ILE A 109 5.60 -20.44 3.92
C ILE A 109 7.02 -20.76 3.39
N LYS A 110 7.14 -21.44 2.24
CA LYS A 110 8.45 -21.75 1.64
C LYS A 110 9.23 -20.48 1.29
N THR A 111 8.55 -19.47 0.74
CA THR A 111 9.17 -18.19 0.37
C THR A 111 9.66 -17.46 1.61
N MET A 112 8.87 -17.40 2.68
CA MET A 112 9.27 -16.80 3.95
C MET A 112 10.42 -17.56 4.60
N LEU A 113 10.42 -18.89 4.54
CA LEU A 113 11.53 -19.70 5.03
C LEU A 113 12.83 -19.36 4.28
N ASN A 114 12.80 -19.34 2.95
CA ASN A 114 13.95 -18.97 2.14
C ASN A 114 14.39 -17.52 2.36
N LEU A 115 13.45 -16.61 2.61
CA LEU A 115 13.73 -15.23 2.96
C LEU A 115 14.54 -15.12 4.26
N PHE A 116 14.17 -15.89 5.29
CA PHE A 116 14.85 -15.87 6.58
C PHE A 116 16.16 -16.66 6.61
N THR A 117 16.33 -17.66 5.75
CA THR A 117 17.54 -18.50 5.71
C THR A 117 18.56 -18.06 4.66
N THR A 118 18.16 -17.24 3.68
CA THR A 118 19.09 -16.67 2.70
C THR A 118 19.75 -15.42 3.29
N PRO A 119 21.08 -15.35 3.44
CA PRO A 119 21.75 -14.16 3.94
C PRO A 119 21.45 -12.94 3.06
N PHE A 120 21.24 -11.78 3.69
CA PHE A 120 21.13 -10.52 2.97
C PHE A 120 22.48 -10.14 2.37
N GLN A 121 22.54 -9.99 1.05
CA GLN A 121 23.72 -9.56 0.32
C GLN A 121 23.64 -8.04 0.12
N LYS A 122 24.48 -7.29 0.83
CA LYS A 122 24.60 -5.84 0.71
C LYS A 122 25.30 -5.43 -0.58
#